data_AF-A0A1F1UXE9-F1
#
_entry.id   AF-A0A1F1UXE9-F1
#
_cell.length_a   1.000
_cell.length_b   1.000
_cell.length_c   1.000
_cell.angle_alpha   90.00
_cell.angle_beta   90.00
_cell.angle_gamma   90.00
#
_symmetry.space_group_name_H-M   'P 1'
#
loop_
_entity.id
_entity.type
_entity.pdbx_description
1 polymer ?
#
loop_
_entity_poly.entity_id
_entity_poly.type
_entity_poly.pdbx_seq_one_letter_code
_entity_poly.pdbx_strand_id
1 'polypeptide(L)'
;MFRTSPTVDADAYASADSLAAEIRDLFPEKLHAINAMIHHPRSLSRPAATWRPPVISLPRIDNGPTLSLAVTRRRVGPRARARIQGYGQRHIPAYLIELRVTDAAGVPVDTLLAESWVRAVIPDDAAHTVHEIPGAKAASYVWLVDGAFTPIESPSSMFEGLSAA
;
A
#
# COMPACT_ATOMS: atom_id res chain seq x y z
N MET A 1 -29.26 3.64 -29.75
CA MET A 1 -27.82 3.36 -29.97
C MET A 1 -27.23 3.02 -28.60
N PHE A 2 -27.32 1.76 -28.18
CA PHE A 2 -26.83 1.32 -26.87
C PHE A 2 -25.36 0.94 -27.02
N ARG A 3 -24.46 1.63 -26.30
CA ARG A 3 -23.08 1.15 -26.13
C ARG A 3 -23.16 -0.12 -25.29
N THR A 4 -22.81 -1.25 -25.89
CA THR A 4 -22.45 -2.47 -25.17
C THR A 4 -21.31 -2.14 -24.21
N SER A 5 -21.55 -2.31 -22.92
CA SER A 5 -20.48 -2.38 -21.92
C SER A 5 -19.51 -3.50 -22.34
N PRO A 6 -18.18 -3.28 -22.32
CA PRO A 6 -17.27 -4.39 -22.50
C PRO A 6 -17.52 -5.37 -21.34
N THR A 7 -17.87 -6.60 -21.67
CA THR A 7 -17.77 -7.72 -20.74
C THR A 7 -16.29 -7.89 -20.49
N VAL A 8 -15.81 -7.38 -19.35
CA VAL A 8 -14.44 -7.61 -18.90
C VAL A 8 -14.35 -9.11 -18.62
N ASP A 9 -13.55 -9.82 -19.42
CA ASP A 9 -13.29 -11.24 -19.24
C ASP A 9 -12.76 -11.50 -17.82
N ALA A 10 -13.23 -12.56 -17.17
CA ALA A 10 -12.80 -12.93 -15.83
C ALA A 10 -11.28 -13.23 -15.73
N ASP A 11 -10.59 -13.37 -16.88
CA ASP A 11 -9.15 -13.54 -17.03
C ASP A 11 -8.38 -12.23 -17.32
N ALA A 12 -9.06 -11.07 -17.42
CA ALA A 12 -8.42 -9.80 -17.82
C ALA A 12 -7.34 -9.32 -16.84
N TYR A 13 -7.37 -9.80 -15.59
CA TYR A 13 -6.39 -9.49 -14.55
C TYR A 13 -5.61 -10.72 -14.10
N ALA A 14 -4.87 -11.31 -15.02
CA ALA A 14 -4.00 -12.45 -14.72
C ALA A 14 -2.92 -12.14 -13.67
N SER A 15 -2.64 -10.86 -13.38
CA SER A 15 -1.65 -10.43 -12.38
C SER A 15 -2.00 -9.12 -11.69
N ALA A 16 -1.43 -8.93 -10.49
CA ALA A 16 -1.56 -7.68 -9.74
C ALA A 16 -0.99 -6.47 -10.51
N ASP A 17 0.03 -6.67 -11.33
CA ASP A 17 0.61 -5.62 -12.18
C ASP A 17 -0.36 -5.11 -13.24
N SER A 18 -1.05 -6.04 -13.92
CA SER A 18 -2.01 -5.69 -14.97
C SER A 18 -3.18 -4.91 -14.38
N LEU A 19 -3.69 -5.37 -13.24
CA LEU A 19 -4.77 -4.69 -12.53
C LEU A 19 -4.32 -3.35 -11.92
N ALA A 20 -3.07 -3.24 -11.46
CA ALA A 20 -2.51 -1.97 -10.99
C ALA A 20 -2.40 -0.93 -12.11
N ALA A 21 -2.02 -1.34 -13.33
CA ALA A 21 -2.03 -0.47 -14.49
C ALA A 21 -3.44 0.06 -14.79
N GLU A 22 -4.45 -0.81 -14.76
CA GLU A 22 -5.83 -0.37 -14.96
C GLU A 22 -6.34 0.55 -13.84
N ILE A 23 -6.00 0.27 -12.58
CA ILE A 23 -6.34 1.16 -11.46
C ILE A 23 -5.77 2.56 -11.67
N ARG A 24 -4.55 2.68 -12.21
CA ARG A 24 -3.92 3.97 -12.53
C ARG A 24 -4.69 4.74 -13.59
N ASP A 25 -5.17 4.03 -14.61
CA ASP A 25 -5.95 4.63 -15.70
C ASP A 25 -7.35 5.05 -15.23
N LEU A 26 -8.02 4.20 -14.45
CA LEU A 26 -9.39 4.44 -14.01
C LEU A 26 -9.51 5.43 -12.86
N PHE A 27 -8.55 5.44 -11.93
CA PHE A 27 -8.68 6.15 -10.65
C PHE A 27 -7.48 7.04 -10.29
N PRO A 28 -6.96 7.88 -11.21
CA PRO A 28 -5.78 8.72 -10.95
C PRO A 28 -5.97 9.67 -9.76
N GLU A 29 -7.16 10.27 -9.62
CA GLU A 29 -7.48 11.17 -8.50
C GLU A 29 -7.45 10.46 -7.14
N LYS A 30 -7.84 9.18 -7.11
CA LYS A 30 -7.82 8.40 -5.87
C LYS A 30 -6.38 8.11 -5.45
N LEU A 31 -5.53 7.74 -6.41
CA LEU A 31 -4.11 7.51 -6.17
C LEU A 31 -3.39 8.80 -5.75
N HIS A 32 -3.75 9.93 -6.35
CA HIS A 32 -3.25 11.24 -5.93
C HIS A 32 -3.62 11.53 -4.47
N ALA A 33 -4.87 11.27 -4.06
CA ALA A 33 -5.32 11.46 -2.68
C ALA A 33 -4.58 10.54 -1.68
N ILE A 34 -4.34 9.27 -2.06
CA ILE A 34 -3.55 8.33 -1.24
C ILE A 34 -2.10 8.83 -1.10
N ASN A 35 -1.48 9.22 -2.20
CA ASN A 35 -0.11 9.75 -2.18
C ASN A 35 -0.02 11.04 -1.36
N ALA A 36 -0.96 11.98 -1.51
CA ALA A 36 -1.02 13.18 -0.70
C ALA A 36 -1.11 12.84 0.80
N MET A 37 -1.92 11.84 1.17
CA MET A 37 -2.04 11.37 2.54
C MET A 37 -0.73 10.76 3.10
N ILE A 38 0.01 9.98 2.31
CA ILE A 38 1.33 9.43 2.66
C ILE A 38 2.34 10.54 2.98
N HIS A 39 2.36 11.58 2.16
CA HIS A 39 3.31 12.69 2.27
C HIS A 39 2.90 13.69 3.37
N HIS A 40 1.61 13.80 3.67
CA HIS A 40 1.10 14.86 4.55
C HIS A 40 1.71 14.79 5.97
N PRO A 41 2.30 15.89 6.47
CA PRO A 41 3.01 15.90 7.75
C PRO A 41 2.09 15.62 8.95
N ARG A 42 0.83 16.06 8.88
CA ARG A 42 -0.12 15.98 10.01
C ARG A 42 -1.10 14.81 9.92
N SER A 43 -1.34 14.24 8.73
CA SER A 43 -2.30 13.13 8.58
C SER A 43 -1.82 11.87 9.32
N LEU A 44 -0.51 11.76 9.54
CA LEU A 44 0.14 10.58 10.11
C LEU A 44 0.91 10.88 11.40
N SER A 45 0.80 12.09 11.94
CA SER A 45 1.32 12.39 13.28
C SER A 45 0.38 11.79 14.32
N ARG A 46 0.90 10.97 15.24
CA ARG A 46 0.14 10.35 16.35
C ARG A 46 0.19 11.26 17.59
N PRO A 47 -0.77 12.17 17.84
CA PRO A 47 -0.63 13.13 18.92
C PRO A 47 -1.20 12.60 20.25
N ALA A 48 -1.97 11.50 20.23
CA ALA A 48 -2.68 10.97 21.39
C ALA A 48 -2.96 9.46 21.28
N ALA A 49 -3.24 8.80 22.42
CA ALA A 49 -3.55 7.37 22.51
C ALA A 49 -4.83 6.94 21.76
N THR A 50 -5.73 7.89 21.46
CA THR A 50 -6.97 7.65 20.69
C THR A 50 -6.78 7.78 19.19
N TRP A 51 -5.58 8.13 18.72
CA TRP A 51 -5.33 8.36 17.31
C TRP A 51 -5.66 7.11 16.47
N ARG A 52 -6.34 7.34 15.35
CA ARG A 52 -6.63 6.32 14.33
C ARG A 52 -5.93 6.73 13.05
N PRO A 53 -5.37 5.76 12.29
CA PRO A 53 -4.85 6.07 10.98
C PRO A 53 -5.95 6.63 10.09
N PRO A 54 -5.62 7.58 9.19
CA PRO A 54 -6.56 8.00 8.18
C PRO A 54 -6.90 6.81 7.28
N VAL A 55 -8.19 6.66 7.00
CA VAL A 55 -8.75 5.58 6.19
C VAL A 55 -9.43 6.21 4.97
N ILE A 56 -9.21 5.61 3.81
CA ILE A 56 -9.88 5.99 2.56
C ILE A 56 -10.61 4.79 1.98
N SER A 57 -11.83 5.01 1.50
CA SER A 57 -12.56 4.01 0.72
C SER A 57 -12.05 4.00 -0.72
N LEU A 58 -11.74 2.79 -1.19
CA LEU A 58 -11.30 2.53 -2.55
C LEU A 58 -12.52 2.33 -3.46
N PRO A 59 -12.52 2.92 -4.67
CA PRO A 59 -13.49 2.60 -5.70
C PRO A 59 -13.56 1.10 -5.96
N ARG A 60 -14.75 0.60 -6.24
CA ARG A 60 -14.93 -0.78 -6.69
C ARG A 60 -14.41 -0.90 -8.12
N ILE A 61 -13.75 -2.02 -8.41
CA ILE A 61 -13.41 -2.43 -9.77
C ILE A 61 -14.47 -3.44 -10.19
N ASP A 62 -15.14 -3.16 -11.31
CA ASP A 62 -16.32 -3.90 -11.76
C ASP A 62 -17.34 -4.15 -10.63
N ASN A 63 -17.77 -5.40 -10.47
CA ASN A 63 -18.65 -5.85 -9.40
C ASN A 63 -17.88 -6.36 -8.17
N GLY A 64 -16.58 -6.06 -8.06
CA GLY A 64 -15.70 -6.48 -6.96
C GLY A 64 -16.07 -5.91 -5.59
N PRO A 65 -15.36 -6.29 -4.53
CA PRO A 65 -15.65 -5.84 -3.16
C PRO A 65 -15.38 -4.35 -2.96
N THR A 66 -16.00 -3.77 -1.94
CA THR A 66 -15.64 -2.42 -1.47
C THR A 66 -14.50 -2.52 -0.48
N LEU A 67 -13.34 -1.99 -0.84
CA LEU A 67 -12.16 -2.01 0.01
C LEU A 67 -11.98 -0.68 0.74
N SER A 68 -11.34 -0.76 1.91
CA SER A 68 -10.86 0.38 2.67
C SER A 68 -9.36 0.26 2.89
N LEU A 69 -8.66 1.38 2.81
CA LEU A 69 -7.21 1.47 2.94
C LEU A 69 -6.85 2.43 4.06
N ALA A 70 -6.20 1.90 5.09
CA ALA A 70 -5.66 2.68 6.19
C ALA A 70 -4.16 2.94 5.95
N VAL A 71 -3.71 4.16 6.17
CA VAL A 71 -2.31 4.55 5.97
C VAL A 71 -1.65 4.81 7.31
N THR A 72 -0.49 4.20 7.53
CA THR A 72 0.41 4.62 8.61
C THR A 72 1.80 4.98 8.08
N ARG A 73 2.43 5.93 8.76
CA ARG A 73 3.83 6.29 8.54
C ARG A 73 4.53 6.36 9.88
N ARG A 74 5.69 5.72 9.98
CA ARG A 74 6.52 5.71 11.19
C ARG A 74 7.93 6.16 10.85
N ARG A 75 8.53 7.00 11.70
CA ARG A 75 9.95 7.36 11.53
C ARG A 75 10.81 6.14 11.79
N VAL A 76 11.82 5.94 10.94
CA VAL A 76 12.79 4.86 11.11
C VAL A 76 13.76 5.24 12.21
N GLY A 77 13.86 4.38 13.23
CA GLY A 77 14.76 4.58 14.36
C GLY A 77 16.22 4.20 14.04
N PRO A 78 17.19 4.59 14.89
CA PRO A 78 18.62 4.36 14.65
C PRO A 78 19.00 2.90 14.39
N ARG A 79 18.37 1.94 15.10
CA ARG A 79 18.64 0.50 14.94
C ARG A 79 18.25 -0.02 13.55
N ALA A 80 17.04 0.32 13.09
CA ALA A 80 16.56 -0.08 11.77
C ALA A 80 17.40 0.56 10.66
N ARG A 81 17.77 1.84 10.82
CA ARG A 81 18.69 2.53 9.91
C ARG A 81 20.04 1.82 9.81
N ALA A 82 20.66 1.44 10.93
CA ALA A 82 21.93 0.72 10.94
C ALA A 82 21.85 -0.64 10.24
N ARG A 83 20.74 -1.39 10.43
CA ARG A 83 20.53 -2.67 9.74
C ARG A 83 20.47 -2.50 8.20
N ILE A 84 19.74 -1.49 7.72
CA ILE A 84 19.59 -1.21 6.28
C ILE A 84 20.92 -0.76 5.67
N GLN A 85 21.67 0.10 6.35
CA GLN A 85 22.99 0.53 5.89
C GLN A 85 24.00 -0.63 5.86
N GLY A 86 23.94 -1.53 6.86
CA GLY A 86 24.74 -2.76 6.87
C GLY A 86 24.41 -3.73 5.74
N TYR A 87 23.22 -3.64 5.15
CA TYR A 87 22.81 -4.40 3.97
C TYR A 87 23.37 -3.83 2.65
N GLY A 88 24.08 -2.70 2.70
CA GLY A 88 24.71 -2.08 1.52
C GLY A 88 23.87 -0.98 0.87
N GLN A 89 22.72 -0.63 1.43
CA GLN A 89 21.90 0.46 0.92
C GLN A 89 22.51 1.83 1.21
N ARG A 90 22.56 2.67 0.18
CA ARG A 90 23.16 4.02 0.24
C ARG A 90 22.17 5.08 0.71
N HIS A 91 20.88 4.87 0.47
CA HIS A 91 19.84 5.79 0.89
C HIS A 91 19.61 5.70 2.40
N ILE A 92 19.37 6.84 3.02
CA ILE A 92 19.07 6.93 4.45
C ILE A 92 17.56 6.70 4.62
N PRO A 93 17.12 5.58 5.22
CA PRO A 93 15.71 5.35 5.49
C PRO A 93 15.19 6.36 6.50
N ALA A 94 14.11 7.05 6.14
CA ALA A 94 13.47 8.06 6.98
C ALA A 94 12.14 7.56 7.53
N TYR A 95 11.37 6.85 6.71
CA TYR A 95 10.03 6.39 7.08
C TYR A 95 9.77 4.94 6.68
N LEU A 96 8.98 4.27 7.51
CA LEU A 96 8.27 3.03 7.17
C LEU A 96 6.84 3.42 6.81
N ILE A 97 6.41 3.05 5.62
CA ILE A 97 5.02 3.16 5.17
C ILE A 97 4.34 1.82 5.40
N GLU A 98 3.09 1.87 5.85
CA GLU A 98 2.22 0.70 5.95
C GLU A 98 0.86 1.05 5.37
N LEU A 99 0.43 0.29 4.38
CA LEU A 99 -0.92 0.31 3.85
C LEU A 99 -1.63 -0.95 4.32
N ARG A 100 -2.74 -0.77 5.04
CA ARG A 100 -3.58 -1.87 5.47
C ARG A 100 -4.88 -1.84 4.69
N VAL A 101 -5.17 -2.92 3.98
CA VAL A 101 -6.37 -3.07 3.16
C VAL A 101 -7.34 -4.03 3.84
N THR A 102 -8.61 -3.64 3.90
CA THR A 102 -9.69 -4.43 4.50
C THR A 102 -10.92 -4.41 3.61
N ASP A 103 -11.66 -5.52 3.57
CA ASP A 103 -12.99 -5.56 2.97
C ASP A 103 -14.01 -4.88 3.91
N ALA A 104 -14.84 -3.99 3.37
CA ALA A 104 -15.88 -3.28 4.13
C ALA A 104 -16.96 -4.21 4.70
N ALA A 105 -17.14 -5.41 4.14
CA ALA A 105 -18.03 -6.44 4.67
C ALA A 105 -17.42 -7.23 5.85
N GLY A 106 -16.15 -6.99 6.21
CA GLY A 106 -15.48 -7.65 7.34
C GLY A 106 -15.08 -9.10 7.09
N VAL A 107 -15.09 -9.51 5.82
CA VAL A 107 -14.62 -10.80 5.32
C VAL A 107 -13.11 -10.75 5.01
N PRO A 108 -12.43 -11.90 4.85
CA PRO A 108 -11.06 -11.90 4.34
C PRO A 108 -10.95 -11.13 3.03
N VAL A 109 -9.96 -10.25 2.94
CA VAL A 109 -9.72 -9.42 1.76
C VAL A 109 -9.18 -10.26 0.61
N ASP A 110 -9.61 -9.93 -0.61
CA ASP A 110 -8.97 -10.41 -1.84
C ASP A 110 -7.56 -9.83 -1.93
N THR A 111 -6.55 -10.68 -1.77
CA THR A 111 -5.13 -10.28 -1.75
C THR A 111 -4.63 -9.81 -3.11
N LEU A 112 -5.16 -10.35 -4.23
CA LEU A 112 -4.77 -9.91 -5.56
C LEU A 112 -5.21 -8.46 -5.80
N LEU A 113 -6.48 -8.17 -5.48
CA LEU A 113 -7.01 -6.81 -5.60
C LEU A 113 -6.33 -5.85 -4.62
N ALA A 114 -6.09 -6.28 -3.38
CA ALA A 114 -5.39 -5.47 -2.38
C ALA A 114 -3.95 -5.13 -2.83
N GLU A 115 -3.21 -6.11 -3.33
CA GLU A 115 -1.86 -5.93 -3.85
C GLU A 115 -1.85 -4.99 -5.06
N SER A 116 -2.82 -5.12 -5.96
CA SER A 116 -2.95 -4.27 -7.15
C SER A 116 -3.14 -2.79 -6.77
N TRP A 117 -3.95 -2.51 -5.74
CA TRP A 117 -4.09 -1.15 -5.21
C TRP A 117 -2.78 -0.61 -4.63
N VAL A 118 -1.98 -1.45 -3.96
CA VAL A 118 -0.68 -1.04 -3.42
C VAL A 118 0.33 -0.80 -4.53
N ARG A 119 0.40 -1.69 -5.53
CA ARG A 119 1.24 -1.54 -6.72
C ARG A 119 0.88 -0.30 -7.55
N ALA A 120 -0.40 0.09 -7.58
CA ALA A 120 -0.84 1.32 -8.25
C ALA A 120 -0.42 2.61 -7.53
N VAL A 121 -0.11 2.56 -6.22
CA VAL A 121 0.29 3.73 -5.43
C VAL A 121 1.79 4.01 -5.56
N ILE A 122 2.60 2.97 -5.72
CA ILE A 122 4.06 3.04 -5.79
C ILE A 122 4.54 3.18 -7.25
N PRO A 123 5.76 3.69 -7.47
CA PRO A 123 6.39 3.62 -8.80
C PRO A 123 6.53 2.19 -9.31
N ASP A 124 6.30 1.98 -10.61
CA ASP A 124 6.32 0.65 -11.25
C ASP A 124 7.65 -0.09 -11.06
N ASP A 125 8.77 0.65 -11.04
CA ASP A 125 10.12 0.13 -10.86
C ASP A 125 10.46 -0.15 -9.39
N ALA A 126 9.55 0.10 -8.45
CA ALA A 126 9.75 -0.05 -7.02
C ALA A 126 8.87 -1.13 -6.36
N ALA A 127 8.08 -1.87 -7.14
CA ALA A 127 7.18 -2.91 -6.63
C ALA A 127 7.90 -3.97 -5.78
N HIS A 128 9.14 -4.33 -6.14
CA HIS A 128 9.96 -5.30 -5.40
C HIS A 128 10.39 -4.82 -4.01
N THR A 129 10.20 -3.55 -3.69
CA THR A 129 10.53 -3.00 -2.36
C THR A 129 9.42 -3.23 -1.33
N VAL A 130 8.23 -3.65 -1.77
CA VAL A 130 7.05 -3.87 -0.93
C VAL A 130 7.03 -5.29 -0.38
N HIS A 131 6.72 -5.40 0.90
CA HIS A 131 6.60 -6.66 1.62
C HIS A 131 5.19 -6.82 2.15
N GLU A 132 4.56 -7.95 1.89
CA GLU A 132 3.29 -8.32 2.50
C GLU A 132 3.51 -8.83 3.93
N ILE A 133 2.68 -8.35 4.86
CA ILE A 133 2.57 -8.84 6.23
C ILE A 133 1.23 -9.58 6.33
N PRO A 134 1.25 -10.92 6.46
CA PRO A 134 0.03 -11.72 6.50
C PRO A 134 -0.89 -11.33 7.66
N GLY A 135 -2.19 -11.27 7.39
CA GLY A 135 -3.23 -11.01 8.37
C GLY A 135 -4.47 -11.87 8.12
N ALA A 136 -5.22 -12.19 9.18
CA ALA A 136 -6.36 -13.13 9.08
C ALA A 136 -7.54 -12.60 8.24
N LYS A 137 -7.73 -11.27 8.20
CA LYS A 137 -8.84 -10.62 7.49
C LYS A 137 -8.43 -9.38 6.68
N ALA A 138 -7.18 -8.99 6.79
CA ALA A 138 -6.63 -7.77 6.22
C ALA A 138 -5.28 -8.12 5.59
N ALA A 139 -4.93 -7.41 4.52
CA ALA A 139 -3.62 -7.47 3.90
C ALA A 139 -2.87 -6.19 4.25
N SER A 140 -1.72 -6.31 4.91
CA SER A 140 -0.86 -5.19 5.25
C SER A 140 0.37 -5.24 4.35
N TYR A 141 0.72 -4.11 3.74
CA TYR A 141 1.88 -3.99 2.87
C TYR A 141 2.79 -2.90 3.40
N VAL A 142 4.09 -3.19 3.50
CA VAL A 142 5.08 -2.31 4.10
C VAL A 142 6.29 -2.12 3.20
N TRP A 143 6.84 -0.91 3.20
CA TRP A 143 8.12 -0.60 2.58
C TRP A 143 8.78 0.60 3.24
N LEU A 144 10.08 0.74 3.01
CA LEU A 144 10.87 1.84 3.53
C LEU A 144 11.02 2.92 2.47
N VAL A 145 11.08 4.18 2.91
CA VAL A 145 11.36 5.32 2.04
C VAL A 145 12.39 6.26 2.67
N ASP A 146 13.11 7.00 1.83
CA ASP A 146 14.00 8.08 2.28
C ASP A 146 13.23 9.37 2.62
N GLY A 147 13.97 10.47 2.90
CA GLY A 147 13.38 11.76 3.23
C GLY A 147 12.60 12.42 2.09
N ALA A 148 12.83 11.98 0.86
CA ALA A 148 12.12 12.41 -0.34
C ALA A 148 10.98 11.44 -0.73
N PHE A 149 10.68 10.46 0.12
CA PHE A 149 9.70 9.40 -0.12
C PHE A 149 10.05 8.45 -1.27
N THR A 150 11.33 8.37 -1.66
CA THR A 150 11.81 7.38 -2.62
C THR A 150 11.84 6.00 -1.94
N PRO A 151 11.24 4.96 -2.52
CA PRO A 151 11.32 3.59 -2.00
C PRO A 151 12.77 3.11 -1.85
N ILE A 152 13.04 2.38 -0.78
CA ILE A 152 14.34 1.79 -0.47
C ILE A 152 14.17 0.28 -0.40
N GLU A 153 14.96 -0.42 -1.19
CA GLU A 153 15.10 -1.87 -1.11
C GLU A 153 15.51 -2.32 0.29
N SER A 154 14.85 -3.37 0.76
CA SER A 154 15.11 -3.92 2.08
C SER A 154 14.83 -5.42 2.10
N PRO A 155 15.59 -6.20 2.89
CA PRO A 155 15.31 -7.61 3.05
C PRO A 155 14.04 -7.79 3.89
N SER A 156 13.24 -8.82 3.58
CA SER A 156 12.01 -9.15 4.30
C SER A 156 12.22 -9.36 5.81
N SER A 157 13.40 -9.84 6.21
CA SER A 157 13.80 -10.03 7.62
C SER A 157 13.86 -8.75 8.46
N MET A 158 13.77 -7.57 7.84
CA MET A 158 13.60 -6.30 8.53
C MET A 158 12.20 -6.14 9.13
N PHE A 159 11.21 -6.84 8.58
CA PHE A 159 9.80 -6.72 8.91
C PHE A 159 9.31 -7.88 9.78
N GLU A 160 10.17 -8.86 10.07
CA GLU A 160 9.90 -9.90 11.05
C GLU A 160 9.50 -9.30 12.41
N GLY A 161 8.37 -9.76 12.94
CA GLY A 161 7.80 -9.26 14.20
C GLY A 161 6.84 -8.07 14.05
N LEU A 162 6.65 -7.53 12.84
CA LEU A 162 5.44 -6.77 12.54
C LEU A 162 4.28 -7.77 12.42
N SER A 163 3.30 -7.67 13.30
CA SER A 163 2.01 -8.34 13.13
C SER A 163 0.98 -7.36 12.61
N ALA A 164 0.11 -7.81 11.70
CA ALA A 164 -1.12 -7.10 11.40
C ALA A 164 -1.99 -7.11 12.67
N ALA A 165 -2.13 -5.93 13.30
CA ALA A 165 -2.88 -5.76 14.57
C ALA A 165 -4.40 -5.94 14.42
#